data_AF-A0A399HV28-F1
#
_entry.id   AF-A0A399HV28-F1
#
_cell.length_a   1.000
_cell.length_b   1.000
_cell.length_c   1.000
_cell.angle_alpha   90.00
_cell.angle_beta   90.00
_cell.angle_gamma   90.00
#
_symmetry.space_group_name_H-M   'P 1'
#
loop_
_entity.id
_entity.type
_entity.pdbx_description
1 polymer ?
#
loop_
_entity_poly.entity_id
_entity_poly.type
_entity_poly.pdbx_seq_one_letter_code
_entity_poly.pdbx_strand_id
1 'polypeptide(L)'
;MASQDDSNITFLLRYFSEGPGYWMDLFHVGTYFASHIPAKARENPLLRYAAAACAAKALTRVQKHKPATGDSVTRQTGMIQHPDAPLVDWKHKAAVYYHTAVSLLRQALDREVASSSESKYDRRQCNQDPASTSDRSAPRRRRTPSSTSFVSSAEEILTATVLLCFYEFLDTSVSEWKKHMNGAASLLLLSQKKVVPSRPLVTKPSMHSTSSKLASRARRAVFWNLARQDMLAAFINKTSTRLDTEDLTLWREAGLMISEQAQIMPSNTTASGYFREGAAVAREEVICNTLVWLMAKLANFMATDDEISDKVGTPRSGISQRTLFDQWFSLRKQFQLWHKRLPITFTPSGRVASSHRSAQISNDGNDSMFTEIWYLIPMCASTMQAYHMSQILLFMNRPYESGVARDTVVARMNYYQSVQAICQSHSREIVGISLARADKAVRIHSVEPLFTAGQCLSDERERRVILRLLQDIESDIGWATDYRVRRLVKEWQREELEGAVLCHMVTSFGRLPCWCTQCMPSVNAHAAPKQASQNYYFRAHNDRYLPPQVPVEMRL
;
A
#
# COMPACT_ATOMS: atom_id res chain seq x y z
N MET A 1 -27.18 -24.76 -20.12
CA MET A 1 -27.08 -23.31 -19.89
C MET A 1 -26.32 -23.13 -18.58
N ALA A 2 -25.27 -22.32 -18.54
CA ALA A 2 -24.57 -22.03 -17.28
C ALA A 2 -25.54 -21.38 -16.30
N SER A 3 -25.43 -21.70 -15.00
CA SER A 3 -26.25 -21.02 -13.98
C SER A 3 -25.93 -19.51 -14.00
N GLN A 4 -26.89 -18.66 -13.62
CA GLN A 4 -26.64 -17.21 -13.55
C GLN A 4 -25.44 -16.88 -12.63
N ASP A 5 -25.20 -17.70 -11.60
CA ASP A 5 -24.05 -17.57 -10.71
C ASP A 5 -22.72 -17.97 -11.40
N ASP A 6 -22.72 -18.98 -12.26
CA ASP A 6 -21.55 -19.34 -13.08
C ASP A 6 -21.18 -18.24 -14.09
N SER A 7 -22.18 -17.59 -14.68
CA SER A 7 -21.97 -16.42 -15.57
C SER A 7 -21.34 -15.25 -14.81
N ASN A 8 -21.88 -14.91 -13.63
CA ASN A 8 -21.35 -13.87 -12.76
C ASN A 8 -19.91 -14.15 -12.35
N ILE A 9 -19.60 -15.38 -11.91
CA ILE A 9 -18.24 -15.73 -11.49
C ILE A 9 -17.28 -15.67 -12.69
N THR A 10 -17.69 -16.12 -13.87
CA THR A 10 -16.84 -16.05 -15.07
C THR A 10 -16.49 -14.60 -15.42
N PHE A 11 -17.47 -13.70 -15.39
CA PHE A 11 -17.25 -12.26 -15.56
C PHE A 11 -16.30 -11.70 -14.48
N LEU A 12 -16.50 -12.07 -13.22
CA LEU A 12 -15.66 -11.62 -12.11
C LEU A 12 -14.23 -12.14 -12.17
N LEU A 13 -14.00 -13.37 -12.62
CA LEU A 13 -12.64 -13.92 -12.78
C LEU A 13 -11.87 -13.20 -13.89
N ARG A 14 -12.57 -12.77 -14.95
CA ARG A 14 -11.98 -11.88 -15.95
C ARG A 14 -11.64 -10.51 -15.35
N TYR A 15 -12.59 -9.89 -14.64
CA TYR A 15 -12.34 -8.62 -13.97
C TYR A 15 -11.20 -8.70 -12.95
N PHE A 16 -11.08 -9.84 -12.24
CA PHE A 16 -9.96 -10.14 -11.36
C PHE A 16 -8.63 -10.11 -12.12
N SER A 17 -8.56 -10.79 -13.27
CA SER A 17 -7.37 -10.87 -14.13
C SER A 17 -6.86 -9.49 -14.55
N GLU A 18 -7.77 -8.64 -15.02
CA GLU A 18 -7.45 -7.30 -15.56
C GLU A 18 -7.31 -6.21 -14.46
N GLY A 19 -7.74 -6.50 -13.24
CA GLY A 19 -7.75 -5.58 -12.10
C GLY A 19 -6.99 -6.13 -10.90
N PRO A 20 -7.68 -6.54 -9.82
CA PRO A 20 -7.05 -7.01 -8.58
C PRO A 20 -5.84 -7.95 -8.75
N GLY A 21 -5.95 -8.98 -9.58
CA GLY A 21 -4.86 -9.92 -9.83
C GLY A 21 -3.65 -9.25 -10.48
N TYR A 22 -3.87 -8.38 -11.45
CA TYR A 22 -2.80 -7.59 -12.07
C TYR A 22 -2.12 -6.63 -11.07
N TRP A 23 -2.90 -5.98 -10.20
CA TRP A 23 -2.37 -5.09 -9.17
C TRP A 23 -1.47 -5.83 -8.17
N MET A 24 -1.84 -7.06 -7.83
CA MET A 24 -1.08 -7.95 -6.94
C MET A 24 0.24 -8.43 -7.56
N ASP A 25 0.29 -8.53 -8.89
CA ASP A 25 1.44 -8.98 -9.68
C ASP A 25 2.42 -7.85 -10.06
N LEU A 26 2.16 -6.57 -9.73
CA LEU A 26 2.99 -5.42 -10.19
C LEU A 26 4.51 -5.64 -10.05
N PHE A 27 4.94 -6.26 -8.95
CA PHE A 27 6.35 -6.46 -8.64
C PHE A 27 6.86 -7.87 -8.97
N HIS A 28 6.13 -8.65 -9.77
CA HIS A 28 6.49 -10.02 -10.10
C HIS A 28 6.31 -10.26 -11.60
N VAL A 29 7.34 -10.83 -12.25
CA VAL A 29 7.34 -10.99 -13.72
C VAL A 29 6.35 -12.05 -14.19
N GLY A 30 6.06 -13.06 -13.36
CA GLY A 30 5.02 -14.03 -13.67
C GLY A 30 3.65 -13.47 -13.30
N THR A 31 2.73 -13.36 -14.24
CA THR A 31 1.33 -12.98 -13.98
C THR A 31 0.60 -14.10 -13.21
N TYR A 32 0.99 -14.34 -11.95
CA TYR A 32 0.51 -15.45 -11.15
C TYR A 32 -0.92 -15.19 -10.71
N PHE A 33 -1.17 -14.06 -10.06
CA PHE A 33 -2.50 -13.68 -9.64
C PHE A 33 -3.38 -13.38 -10.86
N ALA A 34 -2.89 -12.62 -11.84
CA ALA A 34 -3.68 -12.22 -13.00
C ALA A 34 -4.02 -13.39 -13.95
N SER A 35 -3.13 -14.36 -14.16
CA SER A 35 -3.34 -15.42 -15.18
C SER A 35 -3.49 -16.82 -14.58
N HIS A 36 -2.65 -17.19 -13.61
CA HIS A 36 -2.66 -18.55 -13.06
C HIS A 36 -3.86 -18.81 -12.14
N ILE A 37 -4.24 -17.83 -11.30
CA ILE A 37 -5.37 -17.98 -10.38
C ILE A 37 -6.71 -18.15 -11.11
N PRO A 38 -7.09 -17.32 -12.11
CA PRO A 38 -8.31 -17.56 -12.88
C PRO A 38 -8.32 -18.92 -13.59
N ALA A 39 -7.18 -19.38 -14.10
CA ALA A 39 -7.09 -20.70 -14.73
C ALA A 39 -7.35 -21.83 -13.73
N LYS A 40 -6.80 -21.71 -12.50
CA LYS A 40 -6.93 -22.69 -11.41
C LYS A 40 -8.29 -22.63 -10.70
N ALA A 41 -8.95 -21.47 -10.69
CA ALA A 41 -10.30 -21.27 -10.15
C ALA A 41 -11.37 -22.14 -10.84
N ARG A 42 -11.10 -22.65 -12.06
CA ARG A 42 -12.02 -23.59 -12.72
C ARG A 42 -12.13 -24.92 -11.99
N GLU A 43 -11.05 -25.34 -11.34
CA GLU A 43 -10.93 -26.65 -10.68
C GLU A 43 -10.93 -26.52 -9.16
N ASN A 44 -10.55 -25.35 -8.61
CA ASN A 44 -10.48 -25.09 -7.18
C ASN A 44 -11.57 -24.09 -6.71
N PRO A 45 -12.64 -24.56 -6.04
CA PRO A 45 -13.70 -23.69 -5.52
C PRO A 45 -13.21 -22.65 -4.51
N LEU A 46 -12.22 -22.97 -3.68
CA LEU A 46 -11.68 -22.03 -2.69
C LEU A 46 -11.04 -20.82 -3.39
N LEU A 47 -10.16 -21.06 -4.36
CA LEU A 47 -9.55 -19.99 -5.16
C LEU A 47 -10.58 -19.26 -6.02
N ARG A 48 -11.58 -19.97 -6.55
CA ARG A 48 -12.68 -19.41 -7.33
C ARG A 48 -13.44 -18.35 -6.55
N TYR A 49 -13.93 -18.69 -5.36
CA TYR A 49 -14.70 -17.77 -4.53
C TYR A 49 -13.83 -16.66 -3.95
N ALA A 50 -12.58 -16.93 -3.55
CA ALA A 50 -11.67 -15.90 -3.06
C ALA A 50 -11.35 -14.83 -4.13
N ALA A 51 -11.03 -15.23 -5.36
CA ALA A 51 -10.77 -14.31 -6.46
C ALA A 51 -12.03 -13.55 -6.90
N ALA A 52 -13.17 -14.25 -7.01
CA ALA A 52 -14.45 -13.62 -7.35
C ALA A 52 -14.89 -12.60 -6.28
N ALA A 53 -14.66 -12.87 -5.00
CA ALA A 53 -14.93 -11.92 -3.91
C ALA A 53 -14.10 -10.64 -4.06
N CYS A 54 -12.79 -10.77 -4.33
CA CYS A 54 -11.90 -9.61 -4.56
C CYS A 54 -12.39 -8.76 -5.74
N ALA A 55 -12.74 -9.41 -6.85
CA ALA A 55 -13.24 -8.74 -8.04
C ALA A 55 -14.57 -8.02 -7.80
N ALA A 56 -15.55 -8.70 -7.18
CA ALA A 56 -16.86 -8.13 -6.90
C ALA A 56 -16.77 -6.92 -5.96
N LYS A 57 -15.89 -7.00 -4.96
CA LYS A 57 -15.62 -5.90 -4.03
C LYS A 57 -15.04 -4.68 -4.73
N ALA A 58 -13.98 -4.87 -5.52
CA ALA A 58 -13.37 -3.79 -6.31
C ALA A 58 -14.38 -3.16 -7.31
N LEU A 59 -15.15 -4.00 -8.00
CA LEU A 59 -16.17 -3.54 -8.95
C LEU A 59 -17.26 -2.69 -8.29
N THR A 60 -17.73 -3.10 -7.11
CA THR A 60 -18.74 -2.36 -6.32
C THR A 60 -18.30 -0.92 -6.07
N ARG A 61 -17.01 -0.69 -5.84
CA ARG A 61 -16.49 0.66 -5.54
C ARG A 61 -16.40 1.53 -6.80
N VAL A 62 -16.04 0.97 -7.95
CA VAL A 62 -16.03 1.70 -9.22
C VAL A 62 -17.46 2.10 -9.63
N GLN A 63 -18.43 1.20 -9.48
CA GLN A 63 -19.82 1.49 -9.86
C GLN A 63 -20.47 2.60 -9.02
N LYS A 64 -20.12 2.72 -7.72
CA LYS A 64 -20.61 3.81 -6.87
C LYS A 64 -20.18 5.21 -7.35
N HIS A 65 -19.05 5.30 -8.04
CA HIS A 65 -18.44 6.58 -8.45
C HIS A 65 -18.70 6.94 -9.92
N LYS A 66 -19.28 6.04 -10.73
CA LYS A 66 -19.72 6.38 -12.08
C LYS A 66 -21.13 7.00 -12.02
N PRO A 67 -21.31 8.30 -12.32
CA PRO A 67 -22.64 8.86 -12.50
C PRO A 67 -23.33 8.19 -13.70
N ALA A 68 -24.65 8.07 -13.64
CA ALA A 68 -25.48 7.45 -14.68
C ALA A 68 -25.56 8.24 -16.01
N THR A 69 -24.65 9.19 -16.23
CA THR A 69 -24.65 10.09 -17.39
C THR A 69 -23.59 9.62 -18.38
N GLY A 70 -24.06 9.19 -19.55
CA GLY A 70 -23.26 8.49 -20.54
C GLY A 70 -22.15 9.34 -21.15
N ASP A 71 -20.95 8.79 -21.11
CA ASP A 71 -19.90 9.15 -22.06
C ASP A 71 -19.73 8.03 -23.09
N SER A 72 -19.82 8.45 -24.35
CA SER A 72 -19.81 7.63 -25.55
C SER A 72 -18.37 7.40 -25.99
N VAL A 73 -17.79 6.22 -25.78
CA VAL A 73 -16.59 5.77 -26.52
C VAL A 73 -16.61 4.26 -26.73
N THR A 74 -16.62 3.90 -28.02
CA THR A 74 -16.39 2.60 -28.68
C THR A 74 -17.25 1.40 -28.26
N ARG A 75 -17.79 0.73 -29.29
CA ARG A 75 -18.54 -0.52 -29.23
C ARG A 75 -17.66 -1.63 -28.61
N GLN A 76 -17.64 -1.72 -27.29
CA GLN A 76 -16.90 -2.72 -26.54
C GLN A 76 -17.67 -4.04 -26.54
N THR A 77 -16.97 -5.15 -26.75
CA THR A 77 -17.55 -6.49 -26.94
C THR A 77 -18.44 -6.92 -25.77
N GLY A 78 -19.49 -7.72 -26.04
CA GLY A 78 -20.47 -8.19 -25.04
C GLY A 78 -19.92 -9.05 -23.88
N MET A 79 -18.60 -9.21 -23.83
CA MET A 79 -17.85 -9.89 -22.78
C MET A 79 -17.24 -8.89 -21.76
N ILE A 80 -17.30 -7.58 -22.05
CA ILE A 80 -16.85 -6.45 -21.21
C ILE A 80 -18.02 -5.85 -20.41
N GLN A 81 -19.25 -6.00 -20.92
CA GLN A 81 -20.47 -5.67 -20.21
C GLN A 81 -21.20 -6.97 -19.86
N HIS A 82 -21.27 -7.33 -18.57
CA HIS A 82 -22.30 -8.29 -18.16
C HIS A 82 -23.65 -7.58 -18.38
N PRO A 83 -24.58 -8.14 -19.18
CA PRO A 83 -25.81 -7.43 -19.58
C PRO A 83 -26.63 -6.96 -18.37
N ASP A 84 -26.55 -7.69 -17.25
CA ASP A 84 -27.20 -7.32 -15.98
C ASP A 84 -26.23 -6.70 -14.95
N ALA A 85 -25.00 -6.30 -15.32
CA ALA A 85 -24.02 -5.74 -14.38
C ALA A 85 -24.55 -4.58 -13.51
N PRO A 86 -25.44 -3.69 -13.99
CA PRO A 86 -26.01 -2.64 -13.16
C PRO A 86 -27.11 -3.14 -12.20
N LEU A 87 -27.70 -4.31 -12.48
CA LEU A 87 -28.83 -4.89 -11.75
C LEU A 87 -28.38 -5.87 -10.65
N VAL A 88 -27.15 -6.40 -10.75
CA VAL A 88 -26.58 -7.29 -9.74
C VAL A 88 -26.09 -6.49 -8.54
N ASP A 89 -26.54 -6.85 -7.34
CA ASP A 89 -25.97 -6.34 -6.10
C ASP A 89 -24.58 -6.97 -5.87
N TRP A 90 -23.55 -6.36 -6.47
CA TRP A 90 -22.17 -6.82 -6.33
C TRP A 90 -21.64 -6.72 -4.90
N LYS A 91 -22.20 -5.83 -4.08
CA LYS A 91 -21.85 -5.73 -2.66
C LYS A 91 -22.30 -6.99 -1.93
N HIS A 92 -23.55 -7.41 -2.14
CA HIS A 92 -24.06 -8.65 -1.59
C HIS A 92 -23.30 -9.87 -2.14
N LYS A 93 -23.06 -9.94 -3.45
CA LYS A 93 -22.28 -11.03 -4.07
C LYS A 93 -20.87 -11.13 -3.53
N ALA A 94 -20.17 -10.00 -3.34
CA ALA A 94 -18.84 -9.96 -2.73
C ALA A 94 -18.85 -10.59 -1.33
N ALA A 95 -19.81 -10.23 -0.49
CA ALA A 95 -19.96 -10.79 0.85
C ALA A 95 -20.27 -12.30 0.83
N VAL A 96 -21.18 -12.74 -0.05
CA VAL A 96 -21.51 -14.17 -0.20
C VAL A 96 -20.28 -14.96 -0.61
N TYR A 97 -19.58 -14.55 -1.67
CA TYR A 97 -18.39 -15.26 -2.15
C TYR A 97 -17.26 -15.25 -1.11
N TYR A 98 -17.08 -14.14 -0.38
CA TYR A 98 -16.14 -14.06 0.72
C TYR A 98 -16.46 -15.07 1.83
N HIS A 99 -17.72 -15.13 2.31
CA HIS A 99 -18.13 -16.09 3.33
C HIS A 99 -17.97 -17.55 2.85
N THR A 100 -18.30 -17.84 1.60
CA THR A 100 -18.08 -19.15 1.00
C THR A 100 -16.58 -19.50 0.98
N ALA A 101 -15.72 -18.57 0.58
CA ALA A 101 -14.27 -18.78 0.57
C ALA A 101 -13.71 -19.05 1.97
N VAL A 102 -14.13 -18.28 2.99
CA VAL A 102 -13.71 -18.49 4.39
C VAL A 102 -14.18 -19.85 4.92
N SER A 103 -15.40 -20.27 4.60
CA SER A 103 -15.92 -21.59 4.98
C SER A 103 -15.11 -22.73 4.37
N LEU A 104 -14.80 -22.63 3.07
CA LEU A 104 -13.96 -23.60 2.37
C LEU A 104 -12.53 -23.62 2.91
N LEU A 105 -11.97 -22.45 3.27
CA LEU A 105 -10.64 -22.34 3.87
C LEU A 105 -10.57 -23.08 5.20
N ARG A 106 -11.57 -22.87 6.07
CA ARG A 106 -11.66 -23.57 7.37
C ARG A 106 -11.75 -25.09 7.20
N GLN A 107 -12.61 -25.57 6.29
CA GLN A 107 -12.71 -27.00 5.98
C GLN A 107 -11.39 -27.60 5.46
N ALA A 108 -10.65 -26.85 4.65
CA ALA A 108 -9.36 -27.29 4.13
C ALA A 108 -8.30 -27.38 5.26
N LEU A 109 -8.29 -26.40 6.18
CA LEU A 109 -7.40 -26.40 7.34
C LEU A 109 -7.70 -27.55 8.31
N ASP A 110 -8.97 -27.81 8.63
CA ASP A 110 -9.36 -28.91 9.53
C ASP A 110 -8.91 -30.27 8.99
N ARG A 111 -8.98 -30.47 7.67
CA ARG A 111 -8.49 -31.68 7.00
C ARG A 111 -6.97 -31.81 7.05
N GLU A 112 -6.22 -30.72 6.87
CA GLU A 112 -4.76 -30.74 7.04
C GLU A 112 -4.37 -31.16 8.46
N VAL A 113 -5.04 -30.61 9.47
CA VAL A 113 -4.79 -30.96 10.88
C VAL A 113 -5.12 -32.44 11.15
N ALA A 114 -6.26 -32.93 10.66
CA ALA A 114 -6.64 -34.34 10.76
C ALA A 114 -5.60 -35.27 10.11
N SER A 115 -5.16 -34.96 8.88
CA SER A 115 -4.16 -35.76 8.16
C SER A 115 -2.80 -35.79 8.86
N SER A 116 -2.40 -34.68 9.50
CA SER A 116 -1.15 -34.61 10.27
C SER A 116 -1.20 -35.45 11.54
N SER A 117 -2.40 -35.63 12.12
CA SER A 117 -2.62 -36.39 13.35
C SER A 117 -2.66 -37.89 13.11
N GLU A 118 -3.30 -38.36 12.02
CA GLU A 118 -3.31 -39.78 11.64
C GLU A 118 -1.91 -40.30 11.26
N SER A 119 -1.09 -39.47 10.59
CA SER A 119 0.29 -39.83 10.22
C SER A 119 1.23 -40.12 11.41
N LYS A 120 0.87 -39.66 12.62
CA LYS A 120 1.61 -39.94 13.88
C LYS A 120 1.26 -41.29 14.51
N TYR A 121 0.05 -41.82 14.28
CA TYR A 121 -0.39 -43.10 14.85
C TYR A 121 0.04 -44.30 13.99
N ASP A 122 0.07 -44.16 12.66
CA ASP A 122 0.50 -45.25 11.75
C ASP A 122 2.00 -45.54 11.81
N ARG A 123 2.85 -44.59 12.27
CA ARG A 123 4.30 -44.83 12.43
C ARG A 123 4.67 -45.67 13.65
N ARG A 124 3.72 -46.05 14.51
CA ARG A 124 3.97 -46.91 15.68
C ARG A 124 3.60 -48.38 15.49
N GLN A 125 3.01 -48.77 14.35
CA GLN A 125 2.50 -50.13 14.12
C GLN A 125 3.21 -50.93 13.03
N CYS A 126 4.46 -50.60 12.71
CA CYS A 126 5.28 -51.43 11.83
C CYS A 126 6.62 -51.75 12.50
N ASN A 127 6.56 -52.60 13.54
CA ASN A 127 7.69 -53.34 14.11
C ASN A 127 7.14 -54.38 15.10
N GLN A 128 6.47 -55.43 14.59
CA GLN A 128 6.38 -56.72 15.28
C GLN A 128 6.44 -57.85 14.24
N ASP A 129 7.28 -58.82 14.56
CA ASP A 129 7.74 -59.97 13.77
C ASP A 129 6.66 -61.01 13.40
N PRO A 130 6.96 -61.96 12.49
CA PRO A 130 5.98 -62.81 11.84
C PRO A 130 5.75 -64.12 12.60
N ALA A 131 4.53 -64.36 13.08
CA ALA A 131 4.07 -65.71 13.39
C ALA A 131 2.55 -65.78 13.51
N SER A 132 2.01 -66.93 13.10
CA SER A 132 0.67 -67.47 13.31
C SER A 132 -0.43 -67.10 12.30
N THR A 133 -0.70 -68.12 11.48
CA THR A 133 -1.95 -68.45 10.79
C THR A 133 -3.16 -68.45 11.73
N SER A 134 -4.26 -67.81 11.33
CA SER A 134 -5.57 -68.47 11.22
C SER A 134 -6.65 -67.50 10.73
N ASP A 135 -7.55 -68.07 9.92
CA ASP A 135 -8.78 -67.51 9.37
C ASP A 135 -9.55 -66.58 10.31
N ARG A 136 -9.91 -65.40 9.79
CA ARG A 136 -11.18 -64.75 10.13
C ARG A 136 -11.64 -63.83 9.01
N SER A 137 -12.88 -64.06 8.62
CA SER A 137 -13.63 -63.48 7.50
C SER A 137 -13.58 -61.94 7.48
N ALA A 138 -13.14 -61.39 6.35
CA ALA A 138 -13.18 -59.97 6.06
C ALA A 138 -14.64 -59.47 5.96
N PRO A 139 -15.05 -58.42 6.69
CA PRO A 139 -16.32 -57.78 6.44
C PRO A 139 -16.21 -57.00 5.14
N ARG A 140 -17.02 -57.38 4.14
CA ARG A 140 -17.18 -56.62 2.89
C ARG A 140 -17.61 -55.19 3.23
N ARG A 141 -16.64 -54.26 3.25
CA ARG A 141 -16.90 -52.81 3.28
C ARG A 141 -17.67 -52.46 2.00
N ARG A 142 -18.96 -52.23 2.17
CA ARG A 142 -19.87 -51.63 1.19
C ARG A 142 -19.21 -50.35 0.68
N ARG A 143 -18.78 -50.32 -0.58
CA ARG A 143 -18.31 -49.11 -1.26
C ARG A 143 -19.49 -48.16 -1.38
N THR A 144 -19.62 -47.25 -0.43
CA THR A 144 -20.40 -46.02 -0.60
C THR A 144 -19.70 -45.15 -1.65
N PRO A 145 -20.43 -44.49 -2.55
CA PRO A 145 -19.84 -43.70 -3.63
C PRO A 145 -19.03 -42.56 -3.00
N SER A 146 -17.78 -42.43 -3.42
CA SER A 146 -16.91 -41.33 -3.06
C SER A 146 -17.55 -40.02 -3.52
N SER A 147 -18.21 -39.31 -2.60
CA SER A 147 -18.38 -37.87 -2.73
C SER A 147 -16.99 -37.31 -2.95
N THR A 148 -16.74 -36.77 -4.14
CA THR A 148 -15.46 -36.18 -4.56
C THR A 148 -15.10 -35.03 -3.63
N SER A 149 -14.47 -35.34 -2.50
CA SER A 149 -14.02 -34.34 -1.55
C SER A 149 -12.84 -33.60 -2.17
N PHE A 150 -13.09 -32.38 -2.63
CA PHE A 150 -12.05 -31.50 -3.14
C PHE A 150 -11.00 -31.25 -2.04
N VAL A 151 -9.73 -31.55 -2.32
CA VAL A 151 -8.60 -31.34 -1.39
C VAL A 151 -7.73 -30.23 -1.96
N SER A 152 -7.71 -29.06 -1.31
CA SER A 152 -6.78 -27.99 -1.66
C SER A 152 -5.38 -28.31 -1.14
N SER A 153 -4.35 -28.03 -1.94
CA SER A 153 -2.97 -28.12 -1.48
C SER A 153 -2.61 -27.00 -0.50
N ALA A 154 -1.59 -27.19 0.34
CA ALA A 154 -1.09 -26.17 1.27
C ALA A 154 -0.79 -24.82 0.58
N GLU A 155 -0.27 -24.87 -0.66
CA GLU A 155 0.00 -23.68 -1.47
C GLU A 155 -1.28 -22.95 -1.90
N GLU A 156 -2.35 -23.70 -2.22
CA GLU A 156 -3.65 -23.13 -2.56
C GLU A 156 -4.33 -22.51 -1.34
N ILE A 157 -4.21 -23.14 -0.18
CA ILE A 157 -4.70 -22.61 1.11
C ILE A 157 -3.98 -21.30 1.43
N LEU A 158 -2.64 -21.26 1.31
CA LEU A 158 -1.86 -20.04 1.52
C LEU A 158 -2.26 -18.95 0.52
N THR A 159 -2.38 -19.31 -0.76
CA THR A 159 -2.78 -18.38 -1.83
C THR A 159 -4.16 -17.79 -1.58
N ALA A 160 -5.14 -18.63 -1.22
CA ALA A 160 -6.49 -18.19 -0.86
C ALA A 160 -6.47 -17.25 0.35
N THR A 161 -5.64 -17.56 1.36
CA THR A 161 -5.48 -16.69 2.53
C THR A 161 -4.93 -15.31 2.13
N VAL A 162 -3.93 -15.24 1.23
CA VAL A 162 -3.39 -13.97 0.71
C VAL A 162 -4.43 -13.20 -0.12
N LEU A 163 -5.28 -13.87 -0.89
CA LEU A 163 -6.41 -13.24 -1.59
C LEU A 163 -7.42 -12.66 -0.59
N LEU A 164 -7.73 -13.37 0.49
CA LEU A 164 -8.62 -12.86 1.55
C LEU A 164 -7.99 -11.70 2.32
N CYS A 165 -6.67 -11.71 2.57
CA CYS A 165 -5.97 -10.54 3.08
C CYS A 165 -6.16 -9.33 2.17
N PHE A 166 -6.00 -9.53 0.85
CA PHE A 166 -6.18 -8.47 -0.15
C PHE A 166 -7.64 -7.97 -0.21
N TYR A 167 -8.62 -8.89 -0.12
CA TYR A 167 -10.03 -8.56 -0.02
C TYR A 167 -10.29 -7.60 1.15
N GLU A 168 -9.77 -7.90 2.35
CA GLU A 168 -9.93 -7.02 3.51
C GLU A 168 -9.21 -5.68 3.33
N PHE A 169 -8.04 -5.72 2.72
CA PHE A 169 -7.24 -4.53 2.46
C PHE A 169 -7.96 -3.51 1.56
N LEU A 170 -8.77 -3.96 0.60
CA LEU A 170 -9.58 -3.09 -0.27
C LEU A 170 -10.56 -2.16 0.49
N ASP A 171 -11.07 -2.55 1.66
CA ASP A 171 -12.02 -1.77 2.47
C ASP A 171 -11.43 -1.28 3.80
N THR A 172 -10.11 -1.40 4.01
CA THR A 172 -9.44 -0.98 5.25
C THR A 172 -10.01 -1.61 6.53
N SER A 173 -10.51 -2.84 6.46
CA SER A 173 -11.00 -3.60 7.62
C SER A 173 -9.84 -4.12 8.48
N VAL A 174 -9.20 -3.21 9.23
CA VAL A 174 -7.92 -3.45 9.94
C VAL A 174 -7.93 -4.71 10.82
N SER A 175 -9.06 -5.01 11.50
CA SER A 175 -9.17 -6.18 12.39
C SER A 175 -9.18 -7.51 11.64
N GLU A 176 -10.01 -7.65 10.59
CA GLU A 176 -10.08 -8.87 9.78
C GLU A 176 -8.83 -9.04 8.92
N TRP A 177 -8.29 -7.95 8.38
CA TRP A 177 -7.02 -7.95 7.68
C TRP A 177 -5.88 -8.49 8.55
N LYS A 178 -5.79 -8.03 9.81
CA LYS A 178 -4.80 -8.53 10.78
C LYS A 178 -4.93 -10.04 11.03
N LYS A 179 -6.16 -10.56 11.14
CA LYS A 179 -6.41 -12.00 11.36
C LYS A 179 -5.94 -12.85 10.18
N HIS A 180 -6.32 -12.49 8.95
CA HIS A 180 -5.89 -13.22 7.75
C HIS A 180 -4.38 -13.15 7.56
N MET A 181 -3.76 -11.99 7.84
CA MET A 181 -2.30 -11.83 7.78
C MET A 181 -1.56 -12.72 8.78
N ASN A 182 -2.06 -12.84 10.02
CA ASN A 182 -1.50 -13.76 11.01
C ASN A 182 -1.61 -15.23 10.53
N GLY A 183 -2.76 -15.59 9.95
CA GLY A 183 -2.97 -16.91 9.35
C GLY A 183 -2.01 -17.19 8.19
N ALA A 184 -1.86 -16.25 7.27
CA ALA A 184 -0.98 -16.36 6.11
C ALA A 184 0.50 -16.51 6.52
N ALA A 185 0.98 -15.70 7.47
CA ALA A 185 2.35 -15.80 7.99
C ALA A 185 2.59 -17.17 8.66
N SER A 186 1.64 -17.65 9.45
CA SER A 186 1.72 -18.97 10.11
C SER A 186 1.78 -20.11 9.09
N LEU A 187 0.93 -20.06 8.06
CA LEU A 187 0.90 -21.05 6.99
C LEU A 187 2.17 -21.06 6.15
N LEU A 188 2.73 -19.88 5.85
CA LEU A 188 4.00 -19.76 5.15
C LEU A 188 5.11 -20.47 5.93
N LEU A 189 5.27 -20.16 7.22
CA LEU A 189 6.28 -20.77 8.09
C LEU A 189 6.09 -22.29 8.22
N LEU A 190 4.85 -22.78 8.31
CA LEU A 190 4.54 -24.21 8.35
C LEU A 190 4.88 -24.91 7.03
N SER A 191 4.62 -24.24 5.89
CA SER A 191 4.91 -24.78 4.56
C SER A 191 6.42 -24.92 4.34
N GLN A 192 7.24 -24.02 4.87
CA GLN A 192 8.70 -24.08 4.79
C GLN A 192 9.28 -25.23 5.62
N LYS A 193 8.77 -25.45 6.84
CA LYS A 193 9.21 -26.57 7.69
C LYS A 193 8.96 -27.95 7.07
N LYS A 194 7.92 -28.09 6.24
CA LYS A 194 7.62 -29.34 5.50
C LYS A 194 8.55 -29.58 4.30
N VAL A 195 9.30 -28.57 3.83
CA VAL A 195 10.15 -28.63 2.62
C VAL A 195 11.62 -28.98 2.93
N VAL A 196 12.01 -29.05 4.20
CA VAL A 196 13.37 -29.51 4.59
C VAL A 196 13.50 -31.02 4.29
N PRO A 197 14.41 -31.47 3.40
CA PRO A 197 14.55 -32.87 3.07
C PRO A 197 15.05 -33.65 4.29
N SER A 198 14.34 -34.71 4.63
CA SER A 198 14.84 -35.71 5.57
C SER A 198 16.05 -36.42 4.96
N ARG A 199 17.27 -36.05 5.41
CA ARG A 199 18.58 -36.71 5.16
C ARG A 199 19.03 -36.85 3.69
N PRO A 200 20.33 -36.59 3.38
CA PRO A 200 20.87 -36.94 2.07
C PRO A 200 21.15 -38.45 2.04
N LEU A 201 20.28 -39.25 1.41
CA LEU A 201 20.72 -40.54 0.86
C LEU A 201 21.20 -40.27 -0.57
N VAL A 202 22.49 -40.52 -0.78
CA VAL A 202 23.19 -40.43 -2.07
C VAL A 202 22.41 -41.23 -3.13
N THR A 203 21.75 -40.54 -4.05
CA THR A 203 21.40 -41.08 -5.37
C THR A 203 21.34 -39.96 -6.41
N LYS A 204 21.84 -40.28 -7.61
CA LYS A 204 22.26 -39.39 -8.71
C LYS A 204 21.16 -38.43 -9.23
N PRO A 205 21.53 -37.30 -9.85
CA PRO A 205 20.57 -36.36 -10.42
C PRO A 205 19.93 -36.95 -11.69
N SER A 206 18.67 -37.38 -11.58
CA SER A 206 17.82 -37.67 -12.73
C SER A 206 17.14 -36.39 -13.21
N MET A 207 17.11 -36.20 -14.53
CA MET A 207 16.57 -35.01 -15.18
C MET A 207 15.03 -34.99 -15.16
N HIS A 208 14.50 -33.77 -14.94
CA HIS A 208 13.13 -33.30 -15.19
C HIS A 208 12.01 -33.62 -14.18
N SER A 209 11.73 -32.63 -13.32
CA SER A 209 10.36 -32.28 -12.90
C SER A 209 10.15 -30.78 -13.16
N THR A 210 9.48 -30.45 -14.26
CA THR A 210 9.05 -29.08 -14.60
C THR A 210 8.01 -28.52 -13.61
N SER A 211 7.37 -29.39 -12.81
CA SER A 211 6.46 -29.01 -11.73
C SER A 211 7.17 -28.28 -10.57
N SER A 212 8.42 -28.68 -10.25
CA SER A 212 9.23 -28.06 -9.17
C SER A 212 9.58 -26.58 -9.42
N LYS A 213 9.76 -26.17 -10.67
CA LYS A 213 10.11 -24.78 -11.04
C LYS A 213 8.91 -23.83 -11.09
N LEU A 214 7.70 -24.36 -11.33
CA LEU A 214 6.48 -23.55 -11.34
C LEU A 214 5.93 -23.36 -9.92
N ALA A 215 6.03 -24.39 -9.08
CA ALA A 215 5.74 -24.31 -7.64
C ALA A 215 6.68 -23.32 -6.91
N SER A 216 7.93 -23.14 -7.37
CA SER A 216 8.81 -22.11 -6.81
C SER A 216 8.46 -20.68 -7.26
N ARG A 217 7.97 -20.46 -8.48
CA ARG A 217 7.51 -19.12 -8.93
C ARG A 217 6.20 -18.71 -8.28
N ALA A 218 5.23 -19.62 -8.23
CA ALA A 218 3.95 -19.40 -7.53
C ALA A 218 4.18 -19.03 -6.06
N ARG A 219 4.99 -19.83 -5.36
CA ARG A 219 5.35 -19.57 -3.95
C ARG A 219 6.06 -18.23 -3.76
N ARG A 220 6.97 -17.85 -4.67
CA ARG A 220 7.64 -16.54 -4.63
C ARG A 220 6.67 -15.38 -4.85
N ALA A 221 5.72 -15.50 -5.79
CA ALA A 221 4.69 -14.48 -6.01
C ALA A 221 3.85 -14.26 -4.75
N VAL A 222 3.39 -15.35 -4.13
CA VAL A 222 2.61 -15.33 -2.89
C VAL A 222 3.41 -14.77 -1.72
N PHE A 223 4.66 -15.21 -1.54
CA PHE A 223 5.56 -14.70 -0.51
C PHE A 223 5.75 -13.19 -0.63
N TRP A 224 6.13 -12.69 -1.80
CA TRP A 224 6.44 -11.27 -1.99
C TRP A 224 5.18 -10.40 -1.91
N ASN A 225 4.02 -10.92 -2.30
CA ASN A 225 2.75 -10.23 -2.08
C ASN A 225 2.45 -10.11 -0.57
N LEU A 226 2.60 -11.21 0.19
CA LEU A 226 2.44 -11.20 1.64
C LEU A 226 3.44 -10.26 2.32
N ALA A 227 4.72 -10.28 1.93
CA ALA A 227 5.76 -9.44 2.48
C ALA A 227 5.46 -7.95 2.30
N ARG A 228 4.94 -7.54 1.13
CA ARG A 228 4.49 -6.16 0.89
C ARG A 228 3.29 -5.77 1.76
N GLN A 229 2.30 -6.67 1.87
CA GLN A 229 1.15 -6.41 2.75
C GLN A 229 1.58 -6.31 4.22
N ASP A 230 2.51 -7.15 4.67
CA ASP A 230 2.99 -7.14 6.05
C ASP A 230 3.84 -5.90 6.36
N MET A 231 4.74 -5.52 5.44
CA MET A 231 5.50 -4.27 5.52
C MET A 231 4.55 -3.05 5.62
N LEU A 232 3.53 -2.99 4.76
CA LEU A 232 2.58 -1.87 4.79
C LEU A 232 1.71 -1.91 6.05
N ALA A 233 1.29 -3.08 6.51
CA ALA A 233 0.55 -3.24 7.77
C ALA A 233 1.36 -2.77 8.97
N ALA A 234 2.63 -3.16 9.05
CA ALA A 234 3.57 -2.74 10.08
C ALA A 234 3.70 -1.21 10.11
N PHE A 235 3.88 -0.60 8.93
CA PHE A 235 3.96 0.84 8.79
C PHE A 235 2.67 1.57 9.24
N ILE A 236 1.51 1.16 8.72
CA ILE A 236 0.22 1.83 9.02
C ILE A 236 -0.14 1.72 10.50
N ASN A 237 0.14 0.56 11.11
CA ASN A 237 -0.25 0.29 12.49
C ASN A 237 0.86 0.61 13.51
N LYS A 238 2.02 1.11 13.07
CA LYS A 238 3.19 1.38 13.91
C LYS A 238 3.60 0.15 14.73
N THR A 239 3.65 -1.01 14.08
CA THR A 239 4.08 -2.28 14.69
C THR A 239 5.24 -2.88 13.91
N SER A 240 5.95 -3.83 14.50
CA SER A 240 6.91 -4.65 13.76
C SER A 240 6.22 -5.57 12.75
N THR A 241 6.96 -5.98 11.72
CA THR A 241 6.56 -6.98 10.72
C THR A 241 6.41 -8.35 11.37
N ARG A 242 5.51 -9.16 10.80
CA ARG A 242 5.35 -10.58 11.16
C ARG A 242 6.43 -11.44 10.55
N LEU A 243 6.88 -11.10 9.34
CA LEU A 243 8.04 -11.71 8.72
C LEU A 243 9.29 -11.13 9.36
N ASP A 244 10.10 -11.99 9.98
CA ASP A 244 11.36 -11.59 10.58
C ASP A 244 12.34 -11.12 9.50
N THR A 245 12.77 -9.87 9.58
CA THR A 245 13.72 -9.29 8.62
C THR A 245 15.14 -9.82 8.81
N GLU A 246 15.44 -10.39 9.97
CA GLU A 246 16.75 -10.95 10.33
C GLU A 246 16.87 -12.45 9.99
N ASP A 247 15.76 -13.13 9.67
CA ASP A 247 15.80 -14.48 9.09
C ASP A 247 16.28 -14.43 7.64
N LEU A 248 17.60 -14.32 7.43
CA LEU A 248 18.18 -14.20 6.09
C LEU A 248 17.90 -15.44 5.21
N THR A 249 17.65 -16.60 5.82
CA THR A 249 17.33 -17.84 5.09
C THR A 249 15.98 -17.71 4.40
N LEU A 250 14.97 -17.23 5.12
CA LEU A 250 13.63 -16.95 4.60
C LEU A 250 13.68 -16.08 3.34
N TRP A 251 14.42 -14.98 3.39
CA TRP A 251 14.50 -14.02 2.28
C TRP A 251 15.32 -14.55 1.10
N ARG A 252 16.40 -15.31 1.35
CA ARG A 252 17.18 -15.96 0.28
C ARG A 252 16.38 -17.04 -0.44
N GLU A 253 15.61 -17.85 0.29
CA GLU A 253 14.71 -18.85 -0.31
C GLU A 253 13.65 -18.20 -1.20
N ALA A 254 13.22 -16.97 -0.87
CA ALA A 254 12.33 -16.16 -1.70
C ALA A 254 13.02 -15.50 -2.92
N GLY A 255 14.34 -15.72 -3.09
CA GLY A 255 15.14 -15.21 -4.20
C GLY A 255 15.79 -13.85 -3.96
N LEU A 256 15.91 -13.39 -2.70
CA LEU A 256 16.62 -12.16 -2.37
C LEU A 256 18.14 -12.38 -2.38
N MET A 257 18.88 -11.47 -3.01
CA MET A 257 20.33 -11.57 -3.16
C MET A 257 21.05 -10.83 -2.01
N ILE A 258 21.16 -11.49 -0.86
CA ILE A 258 21.78 -10.95 0.36
C ILE A 258 22.88 -11.87 0.91
N SER A 259 23.96 -11.29 1.44
CA SER A 259 25.07 -12.02 2.08
C SER A 259 24.70 -12.54 3.47
N GLU A 260 25.57 -13.38 4.06
CA GLU A 260 25.49 -13.82 5.47
C GLU A 260 25.56 -12.66 6.48
N GLN A 261 26.06 -11.51 6.06
CA GLN A 261 26.16 -10.31 6.88
C GLN A 261 25.00 -9.32 6.61
N ALA A 262 23.88 -9.81 6.07
CA ALA A 262 22.71 -9.02 5.69
C ALA A 262 23.03 -7.85 4.73
N GLN A 263 24.05 -8.00 3.87
CA GLN A 263 24.42 -6.99 2.89
C GLN A 263 23.83 -7.32 1.52
N ILE A 264 23.35 -6.29 0.82
CA ILE A 264 22.83 -6.42 -0.54
C ILE A 264 23.98 -6.82 -1.47
N MET A 265 23.81 -7.92 -2.19
CA MET A 265 24.79 -8.40 -3.17
C MET A 265 24.49 -7.83 -4.56
N PRO A 266 25.51 -7.48 -5.36
CA PRO A 266 25.29 -7.12 -6.75
C PRO A 266 24.70 -8.29 -7.52
N SER A 267 23.73 -8.02 -8.39
CA SER A 267 23.23 -9.02 -9.34
C SER A 267 24.35 -9.29 -10.35
N ASN A 268 25.08 -10.41 -10.20
CA ASN A 268 26.19 -10.83 -11.08
C ASN A 268 25.74 -11.20 -12.51
N THR A 269 24.57 -10.78 -12.95
CA THR A 269 24.10 -11.01 -14.31
C THR A 269 24.88 -10.08 -15.23
N THR A 270 25.99 -10.62 -15.74
CA THR A 270 26.89 -10.04 -16.74
C THR A 270 26.13 -9.16 -17.73
N ALA A 271 26.70 -7.98 -17.94
CA ALA A 271 26.33 -7.03 -18.98
C ALA A 271 26.61 -7.62 -20.37
N SER A 272 25.89 -8.67 -20.76
CA SER A 272 25.75 -9.00 -22.17
C SER A 272 24.71 -8.04 -22.74
N GLY A 273 25.20 -7.06 -23.51
CA GLY A 273 24.50 -5.86 -23.98
C GLY A 273 23.37 -6.07 -24.98
N TYR A 274 22.54 -7.10 -24.81
CA TYR A 274 21.29 -7.25 -25.56
C TYR A 274 20.15 -7.58 -24.60
N PHE A 275 19.06 -6.80 -24.69
CA PHE A 275 17.80 -7.04 -24.00
C PHE A 275 17.26 -8.44 -24.35
N ARG A 276 17.63 -9.46 -23.58
CA ARG A 276 16.79 -10.67 -23.48
C ARG A 276 15.68 -10.31 -22.51
N GLU A 277 14.55 -9.87 -23.06
CA GLU A 277 13.40 -9.27 -22.37
C GLU A 277 13.05 -9.93 -21.03
N GLY A 278 13.04 -11.27 -20.96
CA GLY A 278 12.74 -11.99 -19.71
C GLY A 278 13.85 -12.00 -18.63
N ALA A 279 15.11 -11.79 -19.00
CA ALA A 279 16.23 -11.77 -18.05
C ALA A 279 16.51 -10.37 -17.49
N ALA A 280 16.18 -9.32 -18.27
CA ALA A 280 16.16 -7.96 -17.78
C ALA A 280 15.12 -7.85 -16.67
N VAL A 281 13.82 -7.97 -16.96
CA VAL A 281 12.72 -7.75 -16.00
C VAL A 281 12.85 -8.56 -14.70
N ALA A 282 13.42 -9.77 -14.76
CA ALA A 282 13.70 -10.57 -13.56
C ALA A 282 14.75 -9.92 -12.61
N ARG A 283 15.68 -9.13 -13.14
CA ARG A 283 16.61 -8.28 -12.39
C ARG A 283 15.87 -7.12 -11.72
N GLU A 284 14.99 -6.42 -12.44
CA GLU A 284 14.14 -5.37 -11.85
C GLU A 284 13.31 -5.93 -10.69
N GLU A 285 12.72 -7.13 -10.83
CA GLU A 285 11.98 -7.82 -9.76
C GLU A 285 12.83 -7.95 -8.48
N VAL A 286 14.07 -8.43 -8.59
CA VAL A 286 14.96 -8.58 -7.42
C VAL A 286 15.25 -7.21 -6.79
N ILE A 287 15.46 -6.17 -7.58
CA ILE A 287 15.73 -4.80 -7.09
C ILE A 287 14.52 -4.23 -6.34
N CYS A 288 13.31 -4.39 -6.89
CA CYS A 288 12.06 -3.95 -6.27
C CYS A 288 11.84 -4.68 -4.94
N ASN A 289 12.00 -6.00 -4.94
CA ASN A 289 11.88 -6.83 -3.75
C ASN A 289 12.94 -6.48 -2.67
N THR A 290 14.14 -6.09 -3.09
CA THR A 290 15.16 -5.58 -2.16
C THR A 290 14.71 -4.31 -1.45
N LEU A 291 14.03 -3.38 -2.15
CA LEU A 291 13.48 -2.20 -1.51
C LEU A 291 12.40 -2.55 -0.48
N VAL A 292 11.51 -3.49 -0.80
CA VAL A 292 10.46 -3.96 0.13
C VAL A 292 11.08 -4.49 1.43
N TRP A 293 12.16 -5.28 1.33
CA TRP A 293 12.88 -5.76 2.51
C TRP A 293 13.52 -4.62 3.32
N LEU A 294 14.14 -3.63 2.66
CA LEU A 294 14.68 -2.46 3.36
C LEU A 294 13.60 -1.62 4.05
N MET A 295 12.43 -1.48 3.42
CA MET A 295 11.28 -0.78 4.00
C MET A 295 10.68 -1.56 5.18
N ALA A 296 10.67 -2.89 5.14
CA ALA A 296 10.27 -3.72 6.28
C ALA A 296 11.20 -3.47 7.49
N LYS A 297 12.52 -3.41 7.26
CA LYS A 297 13.48 -3.07 8.31
C LYS A 297 13.28 -1.65 8.85
N LEU A 298 12.94 -0.69 7.97
CA LEU A 298 12.62 0.67 8.39
C LEU A 298 11.34 0.71 9.25
N ALA A 299 10.31 -0.04 8.90
CA ALA A 299 9.09 -0.15 9.71
C ALA A 299 9.38 -0.74 11.10
N ASN A 300 10.22 -1.79 11.18
CA ASN A 300 10.65 -2.38 12.45
C ASN A 300 11.46 -1.41 13.31
N PHE A 301 12.35 -0.64 12.69
CA PHE A 301 13.10 0.42 13.36
C PHE A 301 12.16 1.48 13.96
N MET A 302 11.17 1.94 13.19
CA MET A 302 10.19 2.93 13.66
C MET A 302 9.30 2.40 14.79
N ALA A 303 8.88 1.14 14.73
CA ALA A 303 8.09 0.51 15.79
C ALA A 303 8.86 0.42 17.11
N THR A 304 10.19 0.22 17.04
CA THR A 304 11.07 0.16 18.21
C THR A 304 11.19 1.52 18.89
N ASP A 305 11.16 2.63 18.14
CA ASP A 305 11.25 3.99 18.68
C ASP A 305 9.94 4.40 19.40
N ASP A 306 8.79 4.05 18.84
CA ASP A 306 7.47 4.31 19.45
C ASP A 306 7.30 3.56 20.79
N GLU A 307 7.74 2.29 20.90
CA GLU A 307 7.71 1.53 22.16
C GLU A 307 8.56 2.15 23.28
N ILE A 308 9.59 2.92 22.92
CA ILE A 308 10.49 3.61 23.85
C ILE A 308 9.88 4.94 24.33
N SER A 309 9.10 5.63 23.48
CA SER A 309 8.49 6.93 23.79
C SER A 309 7.32 6.83 24.78
N ASP A 310 6.56 5.73 24.78
CA ASP A 310 5.32 5.60 25.57
C ASP A 310 5.53 5.22 27.05
N LYS A 311 6.74 4.85 27.48
CA LYS A 311 7.04 4.43 28.86
C LYS A 311 7.78 5.49 29.66
N VAL A 312 7.14 6.64 29.86
CA VAL A 312 7.56 7.64 30.85
C VAL A 312 7.33 7.07 32.25
N GLY A 313 8.35 6.46 32.86
CA GLY A 313 8.34 6.17 34.30
C GLY A 313 8.97 4.89 34.82
N THR A 314 9.57 4.01 33.98
CA THR A 314 10.27 2.80 34.49
C THR A 314 11.73 2.71 34.05
N PRO A 315 12.68 2.32 34.94
CA PRO A 315 14.09 2.24 34.58
C PRO A 315 14.38 1.05 33.67
N ARG A 316 14.70 1.37 32.41
CA ARG A 316 15.59 0.69 31.45
C ARG A 316 15.50 -0.84 31.32
N SER A 317 14.74 -1.26 30.32
CA SER A 317 15.20 -2.29 29.35
C SER A 317 15.26 -1.69 27.92
N GLY A 318 15.67 -0.42 27.83
CA GLY A 318 15.61 0.37 26.59
C GLY A 318 16.95 0.39 25.86
N ILE A 319 16.91 0.15 24.55
CA ILE A 319 18.05 0.26 23.63
C ILE A 319 18.72 1.64 23.81
N SER A 320 20.06 1.67 23.88
CA SER A 320 20.80 2.93 24.02
C SER A 320 20.54 3.84 22.82
N GLN A 321 20.43 5.16 23.04
CA GLN A 321 20.32 6.17 21.96
C GLN A 321 21.45 6.02 20.92
N ARG A 322 22.65 5.62 21.38
CA ARG A 322 23.77 5.30 20.49
C ARG A 322 23.47 4.10 19.58
N THR A 323 22.87 3.06 20.12
CA THR A 323 22.49 1.86 19.35
C THR A 323 21.38 2.17 18.34
N LEU A 324 20.38 3.00 18.69
CA LEU A 324 19.36 3.46 17.74
C LEU A 324 19.99 4.27 16.60
N PHE A 325 20.93 5.17 16.93
CA PHE A 325 21.66 5.94 15.92
C PHE A 325 22.50 5.04 15.00
N ASP A 326 23.20 4.05 15.55
CA ASP A 326 24.00 3.08 14.77
C ASP A 326 23.10 2.24 13.84
N GLN A 327 21.93 1.81 14.32
CA GLN A 327 20.93 1.10 13.52
C GLN A 327 20.38 1.99 12.39
N TRP A 328 19.98 3.22 12.71
CA TRP A 328 19.51 4.20 11.73
C TRP A 328 20.58 4.49 10.66
N PHE A 329 21.83 4.67 11.08
CA PHE A 329 22.95 4.94 10.17
C PHE A 329 23.23 3.75 9.25
N SER A 330 23.16 2.53 9.79
CA SER A 330 23.27 1.30 9.02
C SER A 330 22.16 1.17 7.98
N LEU A 331 20.91 1.44 8.35
CA LEU A 331 19.77 1.47 7.43
C LEU A 331 19.95 2.50 6.33
N ARG A 332 20.33 3.74 6.69
CA ARG A 332 20.62 4.80 5.73
C ARG A 332 21.69 4.40 4.72
N LYS A 333 22.77 3.76 5.20
CA LYS A 333 23.83 3.24 4.33
C LYS A 333 23.32 2.17 3.38
N GLN A 334 22.45 1.26 3.84
CA GLN A 334 21.83 0.24 2.99
C GLN A 334 20.96 0.85 1.88
N PHE A 335 20.09 1.84 2.20
CA PHE A 335 19.30 2.57 1.19
C PHE A 335 20.18 3.29 0.17
N GLN A 336 21.26 3.95 0.62
CA GLN A 336 22.20 4.63 -0.27
C GLN A 336 22.91 3.66 -1.20
N LEU A 337 23.37 2.52 -0.68
CA LEU A 337 24.02 1.48 -1.48
C LEU A 337 23.06 0.86 -2.50
N TRP A 338 21.81 0.61 -2.10
CA TRP A 338 20.76 0.14 -3.01
C TRP A 338 20.53 1.15 -4.14
N HIS A 339 20.32 2.43 -3.81
CA HIS A 339 20.05 3.48 -4.81
C HIS A 339 21.21 3.68 -5.78
N LYS A 340 22.46 3.66 -5.29
CA LYS A 340 23.67 3.78 -6.14
C LYS A 340 23.85 2.63 -7.14
N ARG A 341 23.18 1.50 -6.93
CA ARG A 341 23.30 0.29 -7.76
C ARG A 341 22.11 0.09 -8.71
N LEU A 342 21.21 1.07 -8.79
CA LEU A 342 20.05 0.99 -9.67
C LEU A 342 20.46 1.04 -11.15
N PRO A 343 19.90 0.16 -12.00
CA PRO A 343 20.08 0.23 -13.44
C PRO A 343 19.29 1.41 -14.04
N ILE A 344 19.58 1.70 -15.31
CA ILE A 344 18.97 2.81 -16.05
C ILE A 344 17.42 2.75 -16.11
N THR A 345 16.83 1.56 -15.95
CA THR A 345 15.38 1.36 -15.90
C THR A 345 14.69 2.04 -14.70
N PHE A 346 15.44 2.36 -13.64
CA PHE A 346 14.97 3.15 -12.50
C PHE A 346 15.35 4.64 -12.59
N THR A 347 15.75 5.10 -13.78
CA THR A 347 15.85 6.54 -14.06
C THR A 347 14.59 7.02 -14.79
N PRO A 348 14.10 8.23 -14.49
CA PRO A 348 12.99 8.80 -15.24
C PRO A 348 13.29 8.84 -16.73
N SER A 349 12.38 8.31 -17.53
CA SER A 349 12.47 8.31 -19.00
C SER A 349 12.07 9.67 -19.59
N GLY A 350 11.28 10.45 -18.87
CA GLY A 350 10.93 11.82 -19.24
C GLY A 350 10.51 12.64 -18.03
N ARG A 351 10.82 13.94 -18.08
CA ARG A 351 10.34 14.94 -17.12
C ARG A 351 9.67 16.07 -17.90
N VAL A 352 8.39 16.32 -17.62
CA VAL A 352 7.60 17.33 -18.33
C VAL A 352 7.12 18.37 -17.32
N ALA A 353 7.56 19.62 -17.48
CA ALA A 353 7.05 20.73 -16.69
C ALA A 353 5.63 21.08 -17.15
N SER A 354 4.73 21.37 -16.19
CA SER A 354 3.32 21.68 -16.48
C SER A 354 3.12 22.90 -17.39
N SER A 355 4.11 23.80 -17.47
CA SER A 355 4.09 25.03 -18.27
C SER A 355 4.01 24.82 -19.79
N HIS A 356 4.09 23.58 -20.28
CA HIS A 356 3.96 23.26 -21.70
C HIS A 356 2.56 22.75 -22.11
N ARG A 357 1.59 22.67 -21.17
CA ARG A 357 0.20 22.36 -21.52
C ARG A 357 -0.51 23.65 -21.99
N SER A 358 -0.72 23.74 -23.30
CA SER A 358 -1.45 24.81 -24.00
C SER A 358 -2.56 25.48 -23.17
N ALA A 359 -2.50 26.81 -23.11
CA ALA A 359 -3.35 27.75 -22.40
C ALA A 359 -4.84 27.77 -22.81
N GLN A 360 -5.44 26.64 -23.21
CA GLN A 360 -6.79 26.62 -23.78
C GLN A 360 -7.88 25.87 -22.98
N ILE A 361 -7.60 25.25 -21.83
CA ILE A 361 -8.66 24.49 -21.10
C ILE A 361 -8.82 24.79 -19.59
N SER A 362 -7.98 25.62 -18.94
CA SER A 362 -8.22 25.98 -17.52
C SER A 362 -7.92 27.44 -17.21
N ASN A 363 -8.98 28.18 -16.83
CA ASN A 363 -8.94 29.56 -16.33
C ASN A 363 -8.44 29.67 -14.87
N ASP A 364 -7.68 28.67 -14.41
CA ASP A 364 -7.12 28.60 -13.06
C ASP A 364 -5.62 28.86 -13.22
N GLY A 365 -5.12 30.00 -12.76
CA GLY A 365 -3.78 30.55 -13.01
C GLY A 365 -2.63 29.76 -12.37
N ASN A 366 -2.56 28.46 -12.65
CA ASN A 366 -1.90 27.45 -11.84
C ASN A 366 -0.78 26.75 -12.63
N ASP A 367 0.06 27.55 -13.30
CA ASP A 367 1.09 27.03 -14.19
C ASP A 367 2.36 26.66 -13.41
N SER A 368 2.69 25.36 -13.39
CA SER A 368 3.95 24.75 -12.89
C SER A 368 4.25 24.77 -11.39
N MET A 369 3.56 23.93 -10.60
CA MET A 369 4.03 23.54 -9.24
C MET A 369 4.81 22.23 -9.21
N PHE A 370 4.52 21.30 -10.13
CA PHE A 370 5.16 20.00 -10.21
C PHE A 370 5.65 19.70 -11.62
N THR A 371 6.68 18.87 -11.67
CA THR A 371 7.17 18.23 -12.91
C THR A 371 6.57 16.83 -12.97
N GLU A 372 5.92 16.49 -14.08
CA GLU A 372 5.50 15.11 -14.34
C GLU A 372 6.74 14.24 -14.56
N ILE A 373 6.83 13.09 -13.88
CA ILE A 373 8.01 12.20 -13.91
C ILE A 373 7.59 10.85 -14.44
N TRP A 374 7.93 10.58 -15.70
CA TRP A 374 7.56 9.33 -16.35
C TRP A 374 8.68 8.29 -16.27
N TYR A 375 8.31 7.04 -16.03
CA TYR A 375 9.18 5.88 -16.00
C TYR A 375 8.68 4.86 -17.02
N LEU A 376 9.61 4.26 -17.78
CA LEU A 376 9.28 3.27 -18.80
C LEU A 376 8.60 2.01 -18.24
N ILE A 377 9.06 1.52 -17.07
CA ILE A 377 8.57 0.27 -16.46
C ILE A 377 7.71 0.59 -15.23
N PRO A 378 6.45 0.12 -15.16
CA PRO A 378 5.53 0.39 -14.05
C PRO A 378 6.09 0.03 -12.66
N MET A 379 6.72 -1.15 -12.51
CA MET A 379 7.30 -1.57 -11.23
C MET A 379 8.44 -0.66 -10.77
N CYS A 380 9.22 -0.11 -11.70
CA CYS A 380 10.28 0.85 -11.41
C CYS A 380 9.70 2.17 -10.92
N ALA A 381 8.64 2.67 -11.56
CA ALA A 381 7.92 3.87 -11.13
C ALA A 381 7.43 3.75 -9.68
N SER A 382 6.72 2.65 -9.39
CA SER A 382 6.18 2.39 -8.05
C SER A 382 7.29 2.20 -7.00
N THR A 383 8.37 1.51 -7.36
CA THR A 383 9.55 1.34 -6.49
C THR A 383 10.21 2.67 -6.18
N MET A 384 10.33 3.58 -7.14
CA MET A 384 10.92 4.90 -6.89
C MET A 384 10.02 5.79 -6.03
N GLN A 385 8.69 5.71 -6.16
CA GLN A 385 7.77 6.37 -5.21
C GLN A 385 7.96 5.83 -3.78
N ALA A 386 8.04 4.51 -3.62
CA ALA A 386 8.28 3.88 -2.34
C ALA A 386 9.66 4.25 -1.76
N TYR A 387 10.68 4.41 -2.60
CA TYR A 387 12.00 4.89 -2.19
C TYR A 387 11.95 6.34 -1.67
N HIS A 388 11.27 7.25 -2.37
CA HIS A 388 11.12 8.63 -1.90
C HIS A 388 10.34 8.69 -0.58
N MET A 389 9.30 7.88 -0.43
CA MET A 389 8.59 7.72 0.84
C MET A 389 9.55 7.22 1.94
N SER A 390 10.38 6.21 1.65
CA SER A 390 11.34 5.70 2.63
C SER A 390 12.38 6.73 3.04
N GLN A 391 12.81 7.63 2.13
CA GLN A 391 13.72 8.71 2.47
C GLN A 391 13.06 9.72 3.42
N ILE A 392 11.82 10.13 3.16
CA ILE A 392 11.06 11.02 4.06
C ILE A 392 11.04 10.41 5.47
N LEU A 393 10.60 9.15 5.56
CA LEU A 393 10.48 8.44 6.83
C LEU A 393 11.82 8.30 7.55
N LEU A 394 12.89 7.96 6.83
CA LEU A 394 14.22 7.84 7.39
C LEU A 394 14.73 9.17 7.97
N PHE A 395 14.52 10.30 7.28
CA PHE A 395 14.95 11.61 7.78
C PHE A 395 14.11 12.11 8.96
N MET A 396 12.81 11.84 8.95
CA MET A 396 11.89 12.20 10.04
C MET A 396 12.17 11.40 11.32
N ASN A 397 12.67 10.17 11.20
CA ASN A 397 12.98 9.29 12.34
C ASN A 397 14.50 9.19 12.63
N ARG A 398 15.28 10.25 12.39
CA ARG A 398 16.71 10.27 12.77
C ARG A 398 16.85 10.45 14.28
N PRO A 399 17.50 9.51 15.01
CA PRO A 399 17.73 9.65 16.44
C PRO A 399 18.66 10.83 16.79
N TYR A 400 18.56 11.31 18.03
CA TYR A 400 19.43 12.38 18.53
C TYR A 400 20.85 11.87 18.76
N GLU A 401 21.83 12.57 18.20
CA GLU A 401 23.24 12.28 18.41
C GLU A 401 23.67 12.75 19.79
N SER A 402 23.82 11.81 20.73
CA SER A 402 24.29 12.09 22.09
C SER A 402 25.79 12.37 22.03
N GLY A 403 26.21 13.64 21.91
CA GLY A 403 27.63 13.97 22.10
C GLY A 403 28.14 15.32 21.65
N VAL A 404 27.82 15.82 20.45
CA VAL A 404 28.52 17.01 19.90
C VAL A 404 27.68 17.88 18.93
N ALA A 405 26.63 17.35 18.31
CA ALA A 405 26.12 17.94 17.06
C ALA A 405 25.06 19.06 17.17
N ARG A 406 24.59 19.46 18.36
CA ARG A 406 23.43 20.39 18.50
C ARG A 406 23.46 21.32 19.73
N ASP A 407 24.62 21.76 20.16
CA ASP A 407 24.72 22.57 21.38
C ASP A 407 24.07 23.96 21.22
N THR A 408 24.01 24.50 20.00
CA THR A 408 23.36 25.80 19.74
C THR A 408 21.95 25.67 19.19
N VAL A 409 21.07 26.59 19.57
CA VAL A 409 19.68 26.70 19.04
C VAL A 409 19.68 26.84 17.52
N VAL A 410 20.63 27.60 16.97
CA VAL A 410 20.80 27.81 15.52
C VAL A 410 21.07 26.49 14.78
N ALA A 411 21.96 25.63 15.31
CA ALA A 411 22.23 24.34 14.69
C ALA A 411 21.00 23.43 14.65
N ARG A 412 20.15 23.48 15.69
CA ARG A 412 18.88 22.71 15.71
C ARG A 412 17.89 23.23 14.68
N MET A 413 17.72 24.55 14.61
CA MET A 413 16.80 25.18 13.67
C MET A 413 17.19 24.91 12.22
N ASN A 414 18.48 25.10 11.88
CA ASN A 414 19.01 24.79 10.55
C ASN A 414 18.82 23.30 10.21
N TYR A 415 18.99 22.40 11.18
CA TYR A 415 18.74 20.98 10.97
C TYR A 415 17.26 20.72 10.60
N TYR A 416 16.31 21.25 11.37
CA TYR A 416 14.88 21.04 11.09
C TYR A 416 14.49 21.60 9.72
N GLN A 417 14.97 22.79 9.37
CA GLN A 417 14.75 23.39 8.05
C GLN A 417 15.34 22.52 6.93
N SER A 418 16.54 21.96 7.14
CA SER A 418 17.17 21.06 6.17
C SER A 418 16.37 19.76 5.97
N VAL A 419 15.87 19.17 7.06
CA VAL A 419 15.04 17.96 7.01
C VAL A 419 13.72 18.25 6.30
N GLN A 420 13.07 19.37 6.63
CA GLN A 420 11.85 19.81 5.98
C GLN A 420 12.06 19.99 4.47
N ALA A 421 13.11 20.68 4.05
CA ALA A 421 13.43 20.88 2.63
C ALA A 421 13.66 19.54 1.89
N ILE A 422 14.39 18.61 2.51
CA ILE A 422 14.62 17.26 1.96
C ILE A 422 13.30 16.49 1.83
N CYS A 423 12.46 16.50 2.86
CA CYS A 423 11.18 15.80 2.85
C CYS A 423 10.23 16.37 1.79
N GLN A 424 10.18 17.70 1.65
CA GLN A 424 9.40 18.35 0.60
C GLN A 424 9.92 18.03 -0.80
N SER A 425 11.24 17.97 -1.00
CA SER A 425 11.84 17.55 -2.27
C SER A 425 11.41 16.13 -2.68
N HIS A 426 11.52 15.17 -1.75
CA HIS A 426 11.04 13.80 -1.99
C HIS A 426 9.52 13.72 -2.18
N SER A 427 8.76 14.56 -1.48
CA SER A 427 7.30 14.65 -1.65
C SER A 427 6.93 15.09 -3.06
N ARG A 428 7.65 16.07 -3.63
CA ARG A 428 7.46 16.51 -5.02
C ARG A 428 7.81 15.44 -6.04
N GLU A 429 8.81 14.60 -5.80
CA GLU A 429 9.10 13.45 -6.65
C GLU A 429 7.96 12.42 -6.62
N ILE A 430 7.39 12.11 -5.45
CA ILE A 430 6.23 11.20 -5.33
C ILE A 430 5.04 11.71 -6.13
N VAL A 431 4.72 13.00 -5.98
CA VAL A 431 3.61 13.65 -6.69
C VAL A 431 3.90 13.69 -8.19
N GLY A 432 5.12 14.04 -8.60
CA GLY A 432 5.53 14.07 -10.00
C GLY A 432 5.39 12.72 -10.70
N ILE A 433 5.76 11.62 -10.04
CA ILE A 433 5.56 10.26 -10.58
C ILE A 433 4.07 9.93 -10.72
N SER A 434 3.23 10.36 -9.77
CA SER A 434 1.79 10.15 -9.81
C SER A 434 1.11 10.93 -10.94
N LEU A 435 1.58 12.16 -11.20
CA LEU A 435 1.05 13.04 -12.24
C LEU A 435 1.30 12.54 -13.67
N ALA A 436 2.33 11.72 -13.87
CA ALA A 436 2.58 11.07 -15.17
C ALA A 436 1.49 10.04 -15.55
N ARG A 437 0.43 9.88 -14.73
CA ARG A 437 -0.72 8.97 -14.92
C ARG A 437 -0.26 7.56 -15.26
N ALA A 438 0.61 7.02 -14.40
CA ALA A 438 1.10 5.67 -14.50
C ALA A 438 -0.03 4.62 -14.47
N ASP A 439 0.33 3.40 -14.83
CA ASP A 439 -0.54 2.22 -14.82
C ASP A 439 -1.39 2.07 -13.54
N LYS A 440 -2.59 1.48 -13.65
CA LYS A 440 -3.54 1.32 -12.52
C LYS A 440 -2.91 0.62 -11.31
N ALA A 441 -2.06 -0.38 -11.55
CA ALA A 441 -1.37 -1.07 -10.47
C ALA A 441 -0.42 -0.10 -9.72
N VAL A 442 0.35 0.72 -10.44
CA VAL A 442 1.23 1.74 -9.84
C VAL A 442 0.44 2.71 -8.97
N ARG A 443 -0.70 3.18 -9.47
CA ARG A 443 -1.57 4.13 -8.77
C ARG A 443 -2.06 3.59 -7.42
N ILE A 444 -2.42 2.32 -7.32
CA ILE A 444 -2.81 1.72 -6.02
C ILE A 444 -1.66 1.75 -5.02
N HIS A 445 -0.45 1.40 -5.46
CA HIS A 445 0.74 1.42 -4.60
C HIS A 445 1.21 2.84 -4.26
N SER A 446 0.67 3.87 -4.93
CA SER A 446 0.98 5.28 -4.65
C SER A 446 0.18 5.91 -3.49
N VAL A 447 -0.84 5.22 -2.95
CA VAL A 447 -1.71 5.76 -1.89
C VAL A 447 -0.93 6.16 -0.63
N GLU A 448 -0.08 5.26 -0.09
CA GLU A 448 0.72 5.57 1.10
C GLU A 448 1.82 6.61 0.84
N PRO A 449 2.58 6.53 -0.29
CA PRO A 449 3.49 7.60 -0.68
C PRO A 449 2.82 8.97 -0.80
N LEU A 450 1.66 9.06 -1.45
CA LEU A 450 0.91 10.32 -1.60
C LEU A 450 0.42 10.86 -0.26
N PHE A 451 -0.06 9.97 0.61
CA PHE A 451 -0.42 10.36 1.96
C PHE A 451 0.78 10.92 2.72
N THR A 452 1.93 10.23 2.69
CA THR A 452 3.18 10.69 3.34
C THR A 452 3.65 12.03 2.79
N ALA A 453 3.59 12.22 1.46
CA ALA A 453 3.91 13.49 0.82
C ALA A 453 2.98 14.62 1.29
N GLY A 454 1.68 14.32 1.44
CA GLY A 454 0.69 15.28 1.92
C GLY A 454 0.96 15.78 3.34
N GLN A 455 1.61 14.98 4.17
CA GLN A 455 2.01 15.38 5.52
C GLN A 455 3.25 16.29 5.54
N CYS A 456 4.01 16.38 4.44
CA CYS A 456 5.24 17.16 4.35
C CYS A 456 5.09 18.48 3.57
N LEU A 457 4.08 18.57 2.68
CA LEU A 457 3.84 19.76 1.86
C LEU A 457 2.96 20.78 2.59
N SER A 458 3.30 22.06 2.43
CA SER A 458 2.63 23.18 3.10
C SER A 458 1.85 24.09 2.16
N ASP A 459 2.18 24.12 0.86
CA ASP A 459 1.44 24.92 -0.13
C ASP A 459 0.06 24.30 -0.38
N GLU A 460 -1.01 25.07 -0.23
CA GLU A 460 -2.38 24.60 -0.45
C GLU A 460 -2.62 24.08 -1.87
N ARG A 461 -1.96 24.64 -2.88
CA ARG A 461 -2.06 24.17 -4.27
C ARG A 461 -1.48 22.77 -4.40
N GLU A 462 -0.33 22.53 -3.76
CA GLU A 462 0.30 21.22 -3.71
C GLU A 462 -0.59 20.20 -2.99
N ARG A 463 -1.16 20.60 -1.85
CA ARG A 463 -2.13 19.80 -1.08
C ARG A 463 -3.37 19.44 -1.92
N ARG A 464 -3.93 20.38 -2.69
CA ARG A 464 -5.07 20.13 -3.60
C ARG A 464 -4.75 19.09 -4.67
N VAL A 465 -3.52 19.11 -5.23
CA VAL A 465 -3.08 18.10 -6.20
C VAL A 465 -3.07 16.71 -5.58
N ILE A 466 -2.56 16.57 -4.35
CA ILE A 466 -2.55 15.29 -3.63
C ILE A 466 -3.97 14.77 -3.38
N LEU A 467 -4.88 15.64 -2.93
CA LEU A 467 -6.28 15.27 -2.72
C LEU A 467 -6.92 14.76 -4.02
N ARG A 468 -6.69 15.47 -5.13
CA ARG A 468 -7.18 15.06 -6.46
C ARG A 468 -6.63 13.69 -6.86
N LEU A 469 -5.32 13.47 -6.74
CA LEU A 469 -4.70 12.19 -7.09
C LEU A 469 -5.27 11.02 -6.27
N LEU A 470 -5.49 11.23 -4.96
CA LEU A 470 -6.11 10.22 -4.09
C LEU A 470 -7.58 9.97 -4.48
N GLN A 471 -8.35 11.01 -4.76
CA GLN A 471 -9.74 10.90 -5.20
C GLN A 471 -9.85 10.18 -6.56
N ASP A 472 -8.97 10.51 -7.51
CA ASP A 472 -8.90 9.87 -8.83
C ASP A 472 -8.60 8.37 -8.71
N ILE A 473 -7.76 7.96 -7.75
CA ILE A 473 -7.49 6.53 -7.47
C ILE A 473 -8.79 5.83 -7.04
N GLU A 474 -9.57 6.46 -6.15
CA GLU A 474 -10.82 5.87 -5.66
C GLU A 474 -11.90 5.81 -6.74
N SER A 475 -12.06 6.87 -7.54
CA SER A 475 -13.07 6.91 -8.62
C SER A 475 -12.74 5.96 -9.77
N ASP A 476 -11.49 5.90 -10.21
CA ASP A 476 -11.10 5.17 -11.42
C ASP A 476 -10.90 3.67 -11.17
N ILE A 477 -10.43 3.32 -9.97
CA ILE A 477 -9.93 1.99 -9.64
C ILE A 477 -10.79 1.31 -8.57
N GLY A 478 -11.56 2.10 -7.80
CA GLY A 478 -12.36 1.58 -6.69
C GLY A 478 -11.52 1.19 -5.48
N TRP A 479 -10.32 1.76 -5.34
CA TRP A 479 -9.47 1.57 -4.16
C TRP A 479 -9.79 2.61 -3.09
N ALA A 480 -10.01 2.21 -1.84
CA ALA A 480 -10.35 3.17 -0.78
C ALA A 480 -9.21 4.17 -0.53
N THR A 481 -9.49 5.47 -0.62
CA THR A 481 -8.55 6.56 -0.27
C THR A 481 -9.20 7.64 0.58
N ASP A 482 -10.52 7.67 0.66
CA ASP A 482 -11.33 8.61 1.44
C ASP A 482 -10.87 8.78 2.89
N TYR A 483 -10.45 7.70 3.54
CA TYR A 483 -9.93 7.74 4.90
C TYR A 483 -8.60 8.51 5.02
N ARG A 484 -7.72 8.42 4.02
CA ARG A 484 -6.47 9.20 3.94
C ARG A 484 -6.74 10.66 3.63
N VAL A 485 -7.65 10.92 2.71
CA VAL A 485 -8.10 12.28 2.37
C VAL A 485 -8.64 12.99 3.62
N ARG A 486 -9.58 12.37 4.35
CA ARG A 486 -10.12 12.96 5.59
C ARG A 486 -9.06 13.19 6.65
N ARG A 487 -8.09 12.27 6.78
CA ARG A 487 -6.99 12.40 7.74
C ARG A 487 -6.07 13.57 7.40
N LEU A 488 -5.67 13.73 6.13
CA LEU A 488 -4.86 14.88 5.68
C LEU A 488 -5.58 16.21 5.93
N VAL A 489 -6.84 16.31 5.52
CA VAL A 489 -7.63 17.54 5.73
C VAL A 489 -7.73 17.90 7.20
N LYS A 490 -7.97 16.91 8.07
CA LYS A 490 -8.00 17.11 9.52
C LYS A 490 -6.64 17.57 10.08
N GLU A 491 -5.54 16.99 9.61
CA GLU A 491 -4.18 17.36 10.03
C GLU A 491 -3.85 18.80 9.62
N TRP A 492 -4.16 19.20 8.38
CA TRP A 492 -3.91 20.56 7.87
C TRP A 492 -4.78 21.63 8.57
N GLN A 493 -6.04 21.33 8.86
CA GLN A 493 -6.91 22.24 9.62
C GLN A 493 -6.39 22.49 11.03
N ARG A 494 -5.81 21.46 11.68
CA ARG A 494 -5.19 21.62 13.00
C ARG A 494 -3.97 22.53 12.94
N GLU A 495 -3.13 22.39 11.92
CA GLU A 495 -1.96 23.27 11.71
C GLU A 495 -2.36 24.74 11.56
N GLU A 496 -3.41 25.04 10.80
CA GLU A 496 -3.94 26.40 10.63
C GLU A 496 -4.43 27.00 11.95
N LEU A 497 -5.14 26.20 12.76
CA LEU A 497 -5.61 26.62 14.09
C LEU A 497 -4.45 26.88 15.06
N GLU A 498 -3.46 25.99 15.11
CA GLU A 498 -2.27 26.17 15.95
C GLU A 498 -1.47 27.41 15.53
N GLY A 499 -1.32 27.65 14.23
CA GLY A 499 -0.70 28.87 13.69
C GLY A 499 -1.45 30.15 14.06
N ALA A 500 -2.78 30.12 13.99
CA ALA A 500 -3.62 31.25 14.40
C ALA A 500 -3.50 31.55 15.90
N VAL A 501 -3.49 30.52 16.76
CA VAL A 501 -3.28 30.66 18.21
C VAL A 501 -1.90 31.27 18.52
N LEU A 502 -0.84 30.79 17.85
CA LEU A 502 0.51 31.34 18.01
C LEU A 502 0.56 32.81 17.61
N CYS A 503 -0.08 33.18 16.49
CA CYS A 503 -0.19 34.57 16.03
C CYS A 503 -0.94 35.44 17.06
N HIS A 504 -2.05 34.94 17.61
CA HIS A 504 -2.79 35.63 18.66
C HIS A 504 -1.95 35.84 19.92
N MET A 505 -1.17 34.86 20.37
CA MET A 505 -0.26 35.02 21.51
C MET A 505 0.80 36.10 21.25
N VAL A 506 1.43 36.11 20.06
CA VAL A 506 2.43 37.12 19.70
C VAL A 506 1.82 38.53 19.67
N THR A 507 0.62 38.69 19.11
CA THR A 507 -0.09 39.98 19.07
C THR A 507 -0.64 40.43 20.43
N SER A 508 -0.86 39.50 21.37
CA SER A 508 -1.36 39.82 22.72
C SER A 508 -0.24 40.20 23.69
N PHE A 509 0.97 39.64 23.52
CA PHE A 509 2.14 39.94 24.36
C PHE A 509 2.95 41.16 23.91
N GLY A 510 2.78 41.63 22.67
CA GLY A 510 3.41 42.85 22.17
C GLY A 510 2.43 43.71 21.42
N ARG A 511 2.33 45.00 21.78
CA ARG A 511 1.73 46.04 20.93
C ARG A 511 2.60 46.28 19.68
N LEU A 512 2.77 45.26 18.84
CA LEU A 512 3.41 45.35 17.54
C LEU A 512 2.50 44.68 16.51
N PRO A 513 2.11 45.38 15.43
CA PRO A 513 1.28 44.79 14.39
C PRO A 513 2.04 43.64 13.71
N CYS A 514 1.40 42.48 13.55
CA CYS A 514 1.99 41.36 12.82
C CYS A 514 2.04 41.68 11.32
N TRP A 515 3.24 41.66 10.74
CA TRP A 515 3.42 41.72 9.28
C TRP A 515 3.35 40.30 8.69
N CYS A 516 2.28 39.56 9.01
CA CYS A 516 2.04 38.24 8.43
C CYS A 516 1.12 38.42 7.21
N THR A 517 1.70 38.42 6.02
CA THR A 517 0.98 38.55 4.74
C THR A 517 -0.01 37.41 4.46
N GLN A 518 -0.03 36.37 5.29
CA GLN A 518 -0.89 35.19 5.15
C GLN A 518 -2.25 35.28 5.87
N CYS A 519 -2.50 36.33 6.67
CA CYS A 519 -3.72 36.42 7.49
C CYS A 519 -4.67 37.59 7.13
N MET A 520 -4.44 38.31 6.03
CA MET A 520 -5.40 39.35 5.59
C MET A 520 -6.50 38.70 4.74
N PRO A 521 -7.78 38.74 5.16
CA PRO A 521 -8.87 38.43 4.24
C PRO A 521 -8.84 39.45 3.09
N SER A 522 -8.95 38.96 1.86
CA SER A 522 -8.97 39.78 0.65
C SER A 522 -10.11 40.80 0.69
N VAL A 523 -9.82 42.03 1.13
CA VAL A 523 -10.72 43.16 0.97
C VAL A 523 -10.49 43.73 -0.43
N ASN A 524 -11.50 43.59 -1.28
CA ASN A 524 -11.55 44.17 -2.62
C ASN A 524 -11.23 45.67 -2.58
N ALA A 525 -10.08 46.05 -3.14
CA ALA A 525 -9.69 47.43 -3.36
C ALA A 525 -10.31 47.95 -4.68
N HIS A 526 -11.55 48.44 -4.62
CA HIS A 526 -12.11 49.32 -5.64
C HIS A 526 -12.80 50.51 -4.97
N ALA A 527 -12.08 51.63 -4.89
CA ALA A 527 -12.55 52.99 -5.13
C ALA A 527 -11.56 53.98 -4.48
N ALA A 528 -10.65 54.53 -5.28
CA ALA A 528 -10.16 55.89 -5.02
C ALA A 528 -11.27 56.88 -5.44
N PRO A 529 -11.36 58.06 -4.79
CA PRO A 529 -10.82 59.21 -5.51
C PRO A 529 -10.14 60.29 -4.64
N LYS A 530 -9.04 60.80 -5.23
CA LYS A 530 -8.60 62.20 -5.39
C LYS A 530 -8.76 63.22 -4.24
N GLN A 531 -7.58 63.67 -3.77
CA GLN A 531 -7.14 65.04 -3.49
C GLN A 531 -8.19 66.17 -3.44
N ALA A 532 -8.25 66.87 -2.30
CA ALA A 532 -8.17 68.34 -2.26
C ALA A 532 -7.77 68.80 -0.84
N SER A 533 -6.73 69.63 -0.80
CA SER A 533 -6.27 70.42 0.33
C SER A 533 -7.13 71.68 0.50
N GLN A 534 -7.26 72.15 1.76
CA GLN A 534 -7.37 73.55 2.22
C GLN A 534 -8.50 73.82 3.24
N ASN A 535 -8.04 74.21 4.44
CA ASN A 535 -8.39 75.42 5.19
C ASN A 535 -9.77 75.63 5.87
N TYR A 536 -9.63 75.92 7.18
CA TYR A 536 -10.28 76.98 7.96
C TYR A 536 -11.71 76.79 8.50
N TYR A 537 -11.75 76.57 9.84
CA TYR A 537 -12.41 77.38 10.88
C TYR A 537 -13.94 77.62 10.94
N PHE A 538 -14.42 77.46 12.19
CA PHE A 538 -15.60 78.07 12.85
C PHE A 538 -17.00 77.71 12.29
N ARG A 539 -18.10 77.65 13.03
CA ARG A 539 -18.47 77.48 14.45
C ARG A 539 -20.02 77.57 14.44
N ALA A 540 -20.65 76.70 15.21
CA ALA A 540 -21.93 76.87 15.91
C ALA A 540 -23.19 77.36 15.17
N HIS A 541 -24.24 76.56 15.27
CA HIS A 541 -25.49 76.78 16.03
C HIS A 541 -26.61 76.03 15.28
N ASN A 542 -27.28 75.02 15.83
CA ASN A 542 -28.14 74.93 17.03
C ASN A 542 -29.60 74.85 16.56
N ASP A 543 -30.34 74.02 17.29
CA ASP A 543 -31.80 73.97 17.37
C ASP A 543 -32.55 73.39 16.16
N ARG A 544 -33.61 72.59 16.28
CA ARG A 544 -34.30 71.90 17.38
C ARG A 544 -35.39 71.02 16.70
N TYR A 545 -36.03 70.16 17.52
CA TYR A 545 -37.37 69.55 17.33
C TYR A 545 -37.49 68.30 16.43
N LEU A 546 -37.21 67.12 17.00
CA LEU A 546 -38.18 66.14 17.56
C LEU A 546 -39.66 66.14 17.04
N PRO A 547 -40.38 64.99 17.17
CA PRO A 547 -40.93 64.11 16.12
C PRO A 547 -42.49 64.10 16.24
N PRO A 548 -43.30 63.02 16.18
CA PRO A 548 -43.16 61.62 15.69
C PRO A 548 -44.30 61.20 14.75
N GLN A 549 -44.27 59.96 14.25
CA GLN A 549 -45.35 58.99 14.50
C GLN A 549 -44.97 57.60 13.98
N VAL A 550 -44.92 56.66 14.92
CA VAL A 550 -45.06 55.21 14.74
C VAL A 550 -46.52 54.90 15.10
N PRO A 551 -47.24 54.09 14.30
CA PRO A 551 -47.58 52.71 14.70
C PRO A 551 -47.64 51.77 13.47
N VAL A 552 -47.71 50.44 13.48
CA VAL A 552 -47.77 49.36 14.47
C VAL A 552 -47.69 48.05 13.64
N GLU A 553 -47.07 47.04 14.24
CA GLU A 553 -47.27 45.58 14.12
C GLU A 553 -47.87 44.92 12.87
N MET A 554 -47.22 43.83 12.42
CA MET A 554 -47.65 42.42 12.60
C MET A 554 -46.59 41.52 11.94
N ARG A 555 -45.73 40.83 12.70
CA ARG A 555 -45.91 39.42 13.10
C ARG A 555 -46.61 38.54 12.05
N LEU A 556 -45.81 37.73 11.35
CA LEU A 556 -45.78 36.28 11.52
C LEU A 556 -44.36 35.76 11.22
#